data_AF-A0A2C6KPD8-F1
#
_entry.id   AF-A0A2C6KPD8-F1
#
_cell.length_a   1.000
_cell.length_b   1.000
_cell.length_c   1.000
_cell.angle_alpha   90.00
_cell.angle_beta   90.00
_cell.angle_gamma   90.00
#
_symmetry.space_group_name_H-M   'P 1'
#
loop_
_entity.id
_entity.type
_entity.pdbx_description
1 polymer ?
#
loop_
_entity_poly.entity_id
_entity_poly.type
_entity_poly.pdbx_seq_one_letter_code
_entity_poly.pdbx_strand_id
1 'polypeptide(L)'
;MKVKLKDEEKKLHESEEQTNQLLVKVQSESSKAQRKSKQVGEFRDECLANKERIEVEQEEANQDLQQALPYLIEAENAVKSITAKDIVELKTMKTPSDIIRLVFDGVLILLQNKLVDVRMEPKVINKKTVDFLHDSFDETAKAMMADVRFLANLFDFSKNEKDNINDETCELLMPYLELENFNPAVAKKASNAAEGLCKWVGAMVMYHEAAKIVKPKMDYLKIQTARVEVALRQLAEAEEELAQAQAILREINNQFEAAMASKTELEQRALATRRKMDQANKLINGLAGEKARWTEDSNNFAERRKRLVGDVTLAAAFVSYCGPFNAEYRTKLRKE
;
A
#
# COMPACT_ATOMS: atom_id res chain seq x y z
N MET A 1 -7.93 -52.82 -33.00
CA MET A 1 -8.82 -51.97 -32.18
C MET A 1 -8.65 -52.25 -30.69
N LYS A 2 -8.74 -53.50 -30.21
CA LYS A 2 -8.50 -53.85 -28.79
C LYS A 2 -7.18 -53.33 -28.21
N VAL A 3 -6.06 -53.50 -28.92
CA VAL A 3 -4.75 -52.98 -28.49
C VAL A 3 -4.75 -51.45 -28.38
N LYS A 4 -5.23 -50.76 -29.45
CA LYS A 4 -5.36 -49.30 -29.46
C LYS A 4 -6.23 -48.76 -28.33
N LEU A 5 -7.37 -49.40 -28.04
CA LEU A 5 -8.25 -49.02 -26.93
C LEU A 5 -7.52 -49.13 -25.59
N LYS A 6 -6.79 -50.22 -25.37
CA LYS A 6 -6.02 -50.44 -24.14
C LYS A 6 -4.92 -49.39 -23.95
N ASP A 7 -4.25 -48.99 -25.03
CA ASP A 7 -3.24 -47.93 -25.01
C ASP A 7 -3.87 -46.54 -24.77
N GLU A 8 -5.04 -46.27 -25.36
CA GLU A 8 -5.82 -45.03 -25.15
C GLU A 8 -6.31 -44.92 -23.71
N GLU A 9 -6.85 -46.01 -23.13
CA GLU A 9 -7.30 -46.08 -21.73
C GLU A 9 -6.14 -45.88 -20.74
N LYS A 10 -4.95 -46.44 -21.03
CA LYS A 10 -3.76 -46.23 -20.20
C LYS A 10 -3.32 -44.75 -20.21
N LYS A 11 -3.25 -44.14 -21.40
CA LYS A 11 -2.90 -42.71 -21.55
C LYS A 11 -3.93 -41.81 -20.89
N LEU A 12 -5.21 -42.18 -20.96
CA LEU A 12 -6.27 -41.46 -20.27
C LEU A 12 -6.01 -41.49 -18.76
N HIS A 13 -5.82 -42.65 -18.15
CA HIS A 13 -5.53 -42.76 -16.71
C HIS A 13 -4.31 -41.94 -16.27
N GLU A 14 -3.21 -42.00 -17.03
CA GLU A 14 -2.01 -41.19 -16.77
C GLU A 14 -2.33 -39.68 -16.82
N SER A 15 -3.12 -39.24 -17.80
CA SER A 15 -3.58 -37.85 -17.94
C SER A 15 -4.54 -37.42 -16.82
N GLU A 16 -5.43 -38.32 -16.37
CA GLU A 16 -6.32 -38.07 -15.24
C GLU A 16 -5.55 -37.81 -13.95
N GLU A 17 -4.52 -38.62 -13.68
CA GLU A 17 -3.70 -38.49 -12.48
C GLU A 17 -2.90 -37.18 -12.49
N GLN A 18 -2.30 -36.83 -13.63
CA GLN A 18 -1.60 -35.54 -13.80
C GLN A 18 -2.55 -34.35 -13.62
N THR A 19 -3.75 -34.42 -14.17
CA THR A 19 -4.76 -33.36 -14.07
C THR A 19 -5.26 -33.19 -12.64
N ASN A 20 -5.48 -34.28 -11.91
CA ASN A 20 -5.85 -34.26 -10.50
C ASN A 20 -4.73 -33.65 -9.62
N GLN A 21 -3.47 -33.96 -9.91
CA GLN A 21 -2.33 -33.34 -9.21
C GLN A 21 -2.26 -31.83 -9.47
N LEU A 22 -2.51 -31.39 -10.71
CA LEU A 22 -2.58 -29.96 -11.05
C LEU A 22 -3.76 -29.28 -10.33
N LEU A 23 -4.93 -29.93 -10.25
CA LEU A 23 -6.09 -29.40 -9.54
C LEU A 23 -5.79 -29.11 -8.06
N VAL A 24 -5.13 -30.05 -7.37
CA VAL A 24 -4.74 -29.87 -5.96
C VAL A 24 -3.75 -28.70 -5.81
N LYS A 25 -2.80 -28.57 -6.74
CA LYS A 25 -1.86 -27.44 -6.76
C LYS A 25 -2.58 -26.10 -6.98
N VAL A 26 -3.48 -26.03 -7.95
CA VAL A 26 -4.31 -24.83 -8.23
C VAL A 26 -5.11 -24.43 -6.98
N GLN A 27 -5.79 -25.39 -6.34
CA GLN A 27 -6.59 -25.11 -5.13
C GLN A 27 -5.73 -24.58 -3.98
N SER A 28 -4.57 -25.19 -3.74
CA SER A 28 -3.61 -24.76 -2.72
C SER A 28 -3.09 -23.35 -2.99
N GLU A 29 -2.55 -23.10 -4.18
CA GLU A 29 -1.97 -21.80 -4.54
C GLU A 29 -3.03 -20.70 -4.62
N SER A 30 -4.25 -21.01 -5.07
CA SER A 30 -5.39 -20.08 -5.06
C SER A 30 -5.79 -19.68 -3.65
N SER A 31 -5.88 -20.62 -2.72
CA SER A 31 -6.19 -20.30 -1.33
C SER A 31 -5.11 -19.41 -0.70
N LYS A 32 -3.82 -19.69 -0.97
CA LYS A 32 -2.69 -18.87 -0.47
C LYS A 32 -2.72 -17.46 -1.06
N ALA A 33 -2.89 -17.34 -2.38
CA ALA A 33 -2.95 -16.05 -3.07
C ALA A 33 -4.13 -15.21 -2.58
N GLN A 34 -5.30 -15.82 -2.34
CA GLN A 34 -6.48 -15.12 -1.84
C GLN A 34 -6.28 -14.61 -0.40
N ARG A 35 -5.68 -15.42 0.49
CA ARG A 35 -5.34 -14.99 1.86
C ARG A 35 -4.36 -13.83 1.84
N LYS A 36 -3.29 -13.92 1.04
CA LYS A 36 -2.30 -12.86 0.90
C LYS A 36 -2.92 -11.59 0.31
N SER A 37 -3.79 -11.73 -0.70
CA SER A 37 -4.50 -10.59 -1.30
C SER A 37 -5.35 -9.85 -0.28
N LYS A 38 -6.03 -10.58 0.62
CA LYS A 38 -6.83 -9.97 1.68
C LYS A 38 -5.94 -9.21 2.67
N GLN A 39 -4.84 -9.82 3.11
CA GLN A 39 -3.88 -9.20 4.04
C GLN A 39 -3.25 -7.93 3.46
N VAL A 40 -2.81 -7.98 2.19
CA VAL A 40 -2.25 -6.82 1.49
C VAL A 40 -3.30 -5.73 1.31
N GLY A 41 -4.56 -6.09 1.02
CA GLY A 41 -5.68 -5.15 0.94
C GLY A 41 -5.96 -4.45 2.26
N GLU A 42 -6.06 -5.20 3.37
CA GLU A 42 -6.24 -4.64 4.71
C GLU A 42 -5.08 -3.70 5.10
N PHE A 43 -3.83 -4.12 4.83
CA PHE A 43 -2.64 -3.29 5.10
C PHE A 43 -2.58 -2.03 4.24
N ARG A 44 -3.00 -2.12 2.97
CA ARG A 44 -3.11 -0.97 2.06
C ARG A 44 -4.08 0.07 2.60
N ASP A 45 -5.27 -0.36 2.99
CA ASP A 45 -6.31 0.54 3.49
C ASP A 45 -5.86 1.22 4.79
N GLU A 46 -5.18 0.50 5.68
CA GLU A 46 -4.58 1.06 6.89
C GLU A 46 -3.48 2.09 6.57
N CYS A 47 -2.56 1.78 5.65
CA CYS A 47 -1.50 2.70 5.23
C CYS A 47 -2.06 3.99 4.63
N LEU A 48 -3.08 3.89 3.78
CA LEU A 48 -3.72 5.04 3.16
C LEU A 48 -4.47 5.90 4.18
N ALA A 49 -5.21 5.28 5.09
CA ALA A 49 -5.91 6.01 6.15
C ALA A 49 -4.92 6.73 7.09
N ASN A 50 -3.80 6.09 7.44
CA ASN A 50 -2.77 6.72 8.26
C ASN A 50 -2.07 7.88 7.52
N LYS A 51 -1.82 7.71 6.22
CA LYS A 51 -1.25 8.77 5.37
C LYS A 51 -2.18 10.00 5.32
N GLU A 52 -3.46 9.81 5.04
CA GLU A 52 -4.44 10.90 4.95
C GLU A 52 -4.56 11.64 6.28
N ARG A 53 -4.59 10.93 7.41
CA ARG A 53 -4.58 11.54 8.75
C ARG A 53 -3.36 12.43 8.98
N ILE A 54 -2.17 11.96 8.61
CA ILE A 54 -0.93 12.73 8.78
C ILE A 54 -0.90 13.95 7.86
N GLU A 55 -1.46 13.85 6.64
CA GLU A 55 -1.57 15.00 5.73
C GLU A 55 -2.45 16.10 6.31
N VAL A 56 -3.56 15.73 6.97
CA VAL A 56 -4.43 16.69 7.68
C VAL A 56 -3.69 17.32 8.87
N GLU A 57 -3.06 16.51 9.72
CA GLU A 57 -2.29 17.01 10.87
C GLU A 57 -1.11 17.90 10.43
N GLN A 58 -0.52 17.60 9.26
CA GLN A 58 0.54 18.42 8.66
C GLN A 58 0.04 19.79 8.22
N GLU A 59 -1.15 19.85 7.62
CA GLU A 59 -1.76 21.12 7.22
C GLU A 59 -2.09 21.99 8.44
N GLU A 60 -2.62 21.40 9.51
CA GLU A 60 -2.87 22.10 10.78
C GLU A 60 -1.57 22.64 11.40
N ALA A 61 -0.50 21.83 11.45
CA ALA A 61 0.79 22.29 11.97
C ALA A 61 1.42 23.39 11.10
N ASN A 62 1.23 23.35 9.79
CA ASN A 62 1.66 24.41 8.89
C ASN A 62 0.92 25.73 9.12
N GLN A 63 -0.38 25.67 9.40
CA GLN A 63 -1.17 26.85 9.75
C GLN A 63 -0.69 27.47 11.06
N ASP A 64 -0.45 26.66 12.09
CA ASP A 64 0.09 27.15 13.37
C ASP A 64 1.50 27.74 13.21
N LEU A 65 2.35 27.11 12.37
CA LEU A 65 3.67 27.65 12.03
C LEU A 65 3.56 29.02 11.35
N GLN A 66 2.61 29.18 10.41
CA GLN A 66 2.37 30.45 9.73
C GLN A 66 1.92 31.54 10.69
N GLN A 67 1.25 31.21 11.81
CA GLN A 67 0.92 32.17 12.86
C GLN A 67 2.15 32.57 13.69
N ALA A 68 3.12 31.66 13.85
CA ALA A 68 4.37 31.93 14.59
C ALA A 68 5.40 32.76 13.79
N LEU A 69 5.45 32.60 12.47
CA LEU A 69 6.42 33.26 11.58
C LEU A 69 6.40 34.80 11.64
N PRO A 70 5.22 35.48 11.67
CA PRO A 70 5.14 36.93 11.80
C PRO A 70 5.88 37.48 13.01
N TYR A 71 5.81 36.81 14.17
CA TYR A 71 6.50 37.25 15.38
C TYR A 71 8.03 37.19 15.22
N LEU A 72 8.53 36.17 14.54
CA LEU A 72 9.96 36.04 14.24
C LEU A 72 10.42 37.16 13.29
N ILE A 73 9.66 37.40 12.22
CA ILE A 73 9.94 38.48 11.26
C ILE A 73 9.90 39.84 11.95
N GLU A 74 8.92 40.07 12.82
CA GLU A 74 8.81 41.29 13.61
C GLU A 74 10.02 41.48 14.53
N ALA A 75 10.44 40.43 15.23
CA ALA A 75 11.61 40.47 16.09
C ALA A 75 12.89 40.75 15.29
N GLU A 76 13.11 40.06 14.16
CA GLU A 76 14.25 40.33 13.29
C GLU A 76 14.28 41.76 12.78
N ASN A 77 13.13 42.28 12.32
CA ASN A 77 13.02 43.65 11.83
C ASN A 77 13.26 44.66 12.95
N ALA A 78 12.81 44.36 14.16
CA ALA A 78 13.05 45.19 15.33
C ALA A 78 14.55 45.30 15.64
N VAL A 79 15.31 44.19 15.61
CA VAL A 79 16.77 44.24 15.81
C VAL A 79 17.47 44.90 14.62
N LYS A 80 17.02 44.66 13.37
CA LYS A 80 17.55 45.32 12.14
C LYS A 80 17.40 46.83 12.17
N SER A 81 16.38 47.34 12.87
CA SER A 81 16.16 48.77 13.02
C SER A 81 17.15 49.47 13.97
N ILE A 82 17.88 48.72 14.80
CA ILE A 82 18.80 49.25 15.81
C ILE A 82 20.20 49.40 15.21
N THR A 83 20.76 50.60 15.26
CA THR A 83 22.12 50.87 14.81
C THR A 83 23.12 50.90 15.96
N ALA A 84 24.41 50.67 15.65
CA ALA A 84 25.49 50.78 16.64
C ALA A 84 25.56 52.19 17.27
N LYS A 85 25.19 53.23 16.51
CA LYS A 85 25.13 54.60 17.01
C LYS A 85 24.09 54.76 18.11
N ASP A 86 22.91 54.17 17.93
CA ASP A 86 21.82 54.26 18.92
C ASP A 86 22.21 53.59 20.26
N ILE A 87 22.95 52.47 20.21
CA ILE A 87 23.48 51.80 21.42
C ILE A 87 24.54 52.67 22.13
N VAL A 88 25.41 53.33 21.37
CA VAL A 88 26.41 54.26 21.95
C VAL A 88 25.72 55.45 22.62
N GLU A 89 24.66 55.99 22.00
CA GLU A 89 23.85 57.06 22.58
C GLU A 89 23.21 56.60 23.90
N LEU A 90 22.53 55.45 23.92
CA LEU A 90 21.92 54.89 25.14
C LEU A 90 22.93 54.62 26.26
N LYS A 91 24.12 54.10 25.93
CA LYS A 91 25.19 53.83 26.90
C LYS A 91 25.74 55.11 27.55
N THR A 92 25.80 56.21 26.79
CA THR A 92 26.40 57.48 27.24
C THR A 92 25.40 58.42 27.93
N MET A 93 24.10 58.07 27.96
CA MET A 93 23.08 58.82 28.69
C MET A 93 23.39 58.85 30.19
N LYS A 94 23.46 60.05 30.76
CA LYS A 94 23.69 60.24 32.21
C LYS A 94 22.50 59.82 33.06
N THR A 95 21.28 60.03 32.56
CA THR A 95 20.02 59.71 33.24
C THR A 95 19.05 59.04 32.25
N PRO A 96 19.19 57.74 32.01
CA PRO A 96 18.23 56.97 31.20
C PRO A 96 16.84 57.01 31.85
N SER A 97 15.80 57.15 31.03
CA SER A 97 14.42 57.10 31.50
C SER A 97 14.06 55.69 31.98
N ASP A 98 13.08 55.59 32.90
CA ASP A 98 12.71 54.29 33.48
C ASP A 98 12.20 53.29 32.45
N ILE A 99 11.55 53.75 31.38
CA ILE A 99 11.15 52.87 30.28
C ILE A 99 12.35 52.24 29.57
N ILE A 100 13.46 52.97 29.38
CA ILE A 100 14.69 52.42 28.78
C ILE A 100 15.26 51.35 29.72
N ARG A 101 15.35 51.67 31.02
CA ARG A 101 15.88 50.75 32.04
C ARG A 101 15.13 49.42 32.05
N LEU A 102 13.80 49.47 32.10
CA LEU A 102 12.94 48.28 32.11
C LEU A 102 13.00 47.48 30.80
N VAL A 103 13.13 48.14 29.64
CA VAL A 103 13.30 47.42 28.36
C VAL A 103 14.61 46.62 28.35
N PHE A 104 15.68 47.16 28.94
CA PHE A 104 16.94 46.44 29.07
C PHE A 104 16.89 45.30 30.09
N ASP A 105 16.10 45.42 31.16
CA ASP A 105 15.83 44.27 32.03
C ASP A 105 15.17 43.14 31.24
N GLY A 106 14.21 43.47 30.36
CA GLY A 106 13.58 42.48 29.48
C GLY A 106 14.58 41.79 28.54
N VAL A 107 15.55 42.55 28.01
CA VAL A 107 16.64 42.00 27.18
C VAL A 107 17.57 41.11 28.02
N LEU A 108 17.91 41.51 29.24
CA LEU A 108 18.75 40.74 30.15
C LEU A 108 18.09 39.42 30.55
N ILE A 109 16.79 39.44 30.83
CA ILE A 109 15.98 38.26 31.16
C ILE A 109 16.00 37.26 29.99
N LEU A 110 15.71 37.73 28.76
CA LEU A 110 15.73 36.86 27.57
C LEU A 110 17.10 36.25 27.28
N LEU A 111 18.17 37.00 27.51
CA LEU A 111 19.56 36.52 27.34
C LEU A 111 20.06 35.73 28.57
N GLN A 112 19.23 35.50 29.58
CA GLN A 112 19.57 34.81 30.84
C GLN A 112 20.82 35.39 31.53
N ASN A 113 21.00 36.70 31.43
CA ASN A 113 22.08 37.43 32.07
C ASN A 113 21.75 37.74 33.54
N LYS A 114 22.80 38.03 34.33
CA LYS A 114 22.64 38.33 35.76
C LYS A 114 21.76 39.57 35.97
N LEU A 115 20.76 39.43 36.83
CA LEU A 115 19.92 40.52 37.35
C LEU A 115 20.35 40.90 38.77
N VAL A 116 19.98 42.11 39.16
CA VAL A 116 20.19 42.65 40.50
C VAL A 116 19.10 42.12 41.44
N ASP A 117 19.40 42.04 42.74
CA ASP A 117 18.46 41.57 43.74
C ASP A 117 17.15 42.36 43.73
N VAL A 118 16.04 41.62 43.79
CA VAL A 118 14.67 42.14 43.72
C VAL A 118 14.40 43.10 44.88
N ARG A 119 14.21 44.37 44.53
CA ARG A 119 13.84 45.46 45.45
C ARG A 119 12.72 46.29 44.82
N MET A 120 11.78 46.77 45.62
CA MET A 120 10.71 47.66 45.14
C MET A 120 11.21 49.10 45.11
N GLU A 121 11.02 49.77 43.98
CA GLU A 121 11.37 51.18 43.80
C GLU A 121 10.31 51.93 42.97
N PRO A 122 10.07 53.22 43.26
CA PRO A 122 9.20 54.04 42.45
C PRO A 122 9.84 54.32 41.08
N LYS A 123 9.16 53.90 40.01
CA LYS A 123 9.53 54.16 38.61
C LYS A 123 8.55 55.15 37.97
N VAL A 124 9.07 56.10 37.21
CA VAL A 124 8.28 57.13 36.52
C VAL A 124 8.23 56.84 35.02
N ILE A 125 7.11 56.27 34.58
CA ILE A 125 6.89 55.93 33.17
C ILE A 125 5.77 56.78 32.63
N ASN A 126 6.03 57.51 31.53
CA ASN A 126 5.02 58.36 30.88
C ASN A 126 4.29 59.31 31.85
N LYS A 127 5.04 59.90 32.80
CA LYS A 127 4.54 60.82 33.86
C LYS A 127 3.62 60.17 34.92
N LYS A 128 3.51 58.84 34.95
CA LYS A 128 2.88 58.09 36.05
C LYS A 128 3.98 57.48 36.93
N THR A 129 3.84 57.58 38.25
CA THR A 129 4.73 56.90 39.21
C THR A 129 4.10 55.55 39.54
N VAL A 130 4.88 54.48 39.38
CA VAL A 130 4.47 53.10 39.66
C VAL A 130 5.57 52.45 40.48
N ASP A 131 5.21 51.83 41.59
CA ASP A 131 6.16 51.01 42.36
C ASP A 131 6.40 49.70 41.62
N PHE A 132 7.64 49.44 41.24
CA PHE A 132 8.01 48.27 40.45
C PHE A 132 9.38 47.73 40.88
N LEU A 133 9.86 46.69 40.19
CA LEU A 133 11.17 46.09 40.41
C LEU A 133 12.30 47.11 40.13
N HIS A 134 13.32 47.08 40.98
CA HIS A 134 14.59 47.77 40.78
C HIS A 134 15.24 47.29 39.47
N ASP A 135 15.73 48.23 38.67
CA ASP A 135 16.31 47.92 37.36
C ASP A 135 17.76 47.46 37.47
N SER A 136 18.18 46.60 36.54
CA SER A 136 19.55 46.11 36.44
C SER A 136 20.41 46.92 35.45
N PHE A 137 19.95 48.12 35.07
CA PHE A 137 20.54 48.86 33.95
C PHE A 137 21.98 49.29 34.21
N ASP A 138 22.22 49.91 35.37
CA ASP A 138 23.52 50.48 35.71
C ASP A 138 24.58 49.41 36.01
N GLU A 139 24.16 48.28 36.56
CA GLU A 139 25.05 47.21 37.04
C GLU A 139 25.39 46.18 35.94
N THR A 140 24.42 45.79 35.11
CA THR A 140 24.61 44.71 34.13
C THR A 140 24.29 45.12 32.70
N ALA A 141 23.22 45.89 32.43
CA ALA A 141 22.88 46.28 31.05
C ALA A 141 23.93 47.19 30.40
N LYS A 142 24.52 48.13 31.17
CA LYS A 142 25.62 49.00 30.68
C LYS A 142 26.86 48.20 30.25
N ALA A 143 27.21 47.17 31.01
CA ALA A 143 28.32 46.29 30.68
C ALA A 143 28.04 45.47 29.41
N MET A 144 26.81 44.95 29.29
CA MET A 144 26.35 44.24 28.09
C MET A 144 26.38 45.12 26.83
N MET A 145 25.88 46.36 26.91
CA MET A 145 25.94 47.32 25.80
C MET A 145 27.36 47.80 25.46
N ALA A 146 28.33 47.65 26.38
CA ALA A 146 29.71 48.01 26.13
C ALA A 146 30.43 47.00 25.23
N ASP A 147 29.93 45.77 25.13
CA ASP A 147 30.46 44.77 24.21
C ASP A 147 30.14 45.14 22.76
N VAL A 148 31.19 45.19 21.93
CA VAL A 148 31.10 45.47 20.49
C VAL A 148 30.26 44.39 19.77
N ARG A 149 30.20 43.17 20.33
CA ARG A 149 29.41 42.06 19.78
C ARG A 149 27.95 42.07 20.20
N PHE A 150 27.52 42.97 21.07
CA PHE A 150 26.15 42.97 21.62
C PHE A 150 25.06 42.87 20.54
N LEU A 151 25.09 43.74 19.52
CA LEU A 151 24.10 43.71 18.45
C LEU A 151 24.19 42.44 17.60
N ALA A 152 25.40 41.95 17.34
CA ALA A 152 25.59 40.71 16.60
C ALA A 152 25.03 39.50 17.37
N ASN A 153 25.25 39.44 18.69
CA ASN A 153 24.70 38.41 19.56
C ASN A 153 23.17 38.51 19.62
N LEU A 154 22.60 39.73 19.63
CA LEU A 154 21.14 39.92 19.63
C LEU A 154 20.51 39.43 18.32
N PHE A 155 21.17 39.65 17.18
CA PHE A 155 20.76 39.06 15.89
C PHE A 155 20.88 37.54 15.87
N ASP A 156 22.01 37.02 16.36
CA ASP A 156 22.27 35.59 16.39
C ASP A 156 21.28 34.87 17.30
N PHE A 157 20.98 35.44 18.46
CA PHE A 157 19.96 34.94 19.36
C PHE A 157 18.59 34.86 18.67
N SER A 158 18.16 35.95 18.03
CA SER A 158 16.88 36.00 17.30
C SER A 158 16.77 34.93 16.21
N LYS A 159 17.89 34.55 15.60
CA LYS A 159 17.92 33.63 14.47
C LYS A 159 18.10 32.18 14.91
N ASN A 160 19.04 31.93 15.80
CA ASN A 160 19.57 30.60 16.11
C ASN A 160 19.27 30.15 17.54
N GLU A 161 19.17 31.07 18.52
CA GLU A 161 19.01 30.72 19.94
C GLU A 161 17.61 31.02 20.51
N LYS A 162 16.69 31.53 19.69
CA LYS A 162 15.27 31.77 20.05
C LYS A 162 14.57 30.56 20.67
N ASP A 163 15.08 29.36 20.39
CA ASP A 163 14.55 28.10 20.90
C ASP A 163 15.03 27.74 22.31
N ASN A 164 15.99 28.48 22.85
CA ASN A 164 16.53 28.32 24.21
C ASN A 164 15.73 29.08 25.27
N ILE A 165 14.76 29.92 24.88
CA ILE A 165 13.84 30.58 25.79
C ILE A 165 13.04 29.49 26.53
N ASN A 166 12.97 29.59 27.86
CA ASN A 166 12.19 28.66 28.68
C ASN A 166 10.95 29.36 29.25
N ASP A 167 10.00 28.56 29.75
CA ASP A 167 8.76 29.08 30.33
C ASP A 167 9.04 29.99 31.54
N GLU A 168 10.07 29.68 32.35
CA GLU A 168 10.47 30.48 33.52
C GLU A 168 10.94 31.89 33.13
N THR A 169 11.69 32.02 32.02
CA THR A 169 12.15 33.30 31.46
C THR A 169 10.95 34.12 30.98
N CYS A 170 9.96 33.50 30.34
CA CYS A 170 8.72 34.19 29.94
C CYS A 170 7.89 34.61 31.16
N GLU A 171 7.72 33.73 32.16
CA GLU A 171 7.01 34.04 33.41
C GLU A 171 7.66 35.19 34.18
N LEU A 172 8.99 35.24 34.24
CA LEU A 172 9.73 36.33 34.86
C LEU A 172 9.53 37.67 34.10
N LEU A 173 9.30 37.59 32.80
CA LEU A 173 9.12 38.75 31.92
C LEU A 173 7.66 39.25 31.87
N MET A 174 6.68 38.41 32.18
CA MET A 174 5.25 38.74 32.15
C MET A 174 4.89 40.00 32.95
N PRO A 175 5.37 40.20 34.20
CA PRO A 175 5.11 41.43 34.96
C PRO A 175 5.58 42.72 34.27
N TYR A 176 6.62 42.62 33.43
CA TYR A 176 7.11 43.75 32.62
C TYR A 176 6.20 44.01 31.42
N LEU A 177 5.74 42.96 30.74
CA LEU A 177 4.86 43.07 29.57
C LEU A 177 3.44 43.53 29.92
N GLU A 178 2.91 43.15 31.09
CA GLU A 178 1.58 43.55 31.56
C GLU A 178 1.52 44.98 32.12
N LEU A 179 2.67 45.64 32.28
CA LEU A 179 2.75 46.99 32.79
C LEU A 179 2.14 47.99 31.79
N GLU A 180 1.13 48.77 32.23
CA GLU A 180 0.29 49.65 31.38
C GLU A 180 1.07 50.57 30.41
N ASN A 181 2.30 50.96 30.77
CA ASN A 181 3.14 51.86 29.98
C ASN A 181 4.39 51.19 29.37
N PHE A 182 4.54 49.87 29.47
CA PHE A 182 5.58 49.10 28.79
C PHE A 182 5.10 48.75 27.38
N ASN A 183 5.18 49.71 26.46
CA ASN A 183 4.84 49.47 25.07
C ASN A 183 5.79 50.20 24.11
N PRO A 184 5.91 49.73 22.85
CA PRO A 184 6.83 50.33 21.87
C PRO A 184 6.59 51.81 21.61
N ALA A 185 5.34 52.28 21.68
CA ALA A 185 5.00 53.68 21.43
C ALA A 185 5.50 54.62 22.55
N VAL A 186 5.49 54.16 23.81
CA VAL A 186 6.08 54.88 24.94
C VAL A 186 7.60 54.81 24.88
N ALA A 187 8.17 53.65 24.56
CA ALA A 187 9.62 53.48 24.42
C ALA A 187 10.20 54.36 23.30
N LYS A 188 9.48 54.52 22.17
CA LYS A 188 9.85 55.41 21.06
C LYS A 188 10.02 56.87 21.48
N LYS A 189 9.22 57.36 22.43
CA LYS A 189 9.36 58.74 22.95
C LYS A 189 10.69 58.95 23.68
N ALA A 190 11.31 57.88 24.17
CA ALA A 190 12.60 57.90 24.83
C ALA A 190 13.75 57.69 23.84
N SER A 191 13.67 56.67 22.97
CA SER A 191 14.66 56.40 21.92
C SER A 191 14.14 55.44 20.85
N ASN A 192 14.62 55.57 19.61
CA ASN A 192 14.33 54.61 18.53
C ASN A 192 14.88 53.21 18.85
N ALA A 193 16.06 53.11 19.48
CA ALA A 193 16.59 51.81 19.89
C ALA A 193 15.77 51.18 21.02
N ALA A 194 15.20 51.99 21.91
CA ALA A 194 14.30 51.48 22.95
C ALA A 194 12.98 50.95 22.36
N GLU A 195 12.46 51.58 21.29
CA GLU A 195 11.32 51.04 20.52
C GLU A 195 11.65 49.67 19.92
N GLY A 196 12.80 49.55 19.24
CA GLY A 196 13.27 48.31 18.63
C GLY A 196 13.45 47.19 19.65
N LEU A 197 14.13 47.46 20.76
CA LEU A 197 14.34 46.48 21.83
C LEU A 197 13.03 46.08 22.51
N CYS A 198 12.10 47.02 22.74
CA CYS A 198 10.79 46.71 23.33
C CYS A 198 9.95 45.80 22.42
N LYS A 199 9.93 46.07 21.10
CA LYS A 199 9.29 45.20 20.11
C LYS A 199 9.93 43.82 20.06
N TRP A 200 11.25 43.78 20.09
CA TRP A 200 12.00 42.53 20.07
C TRP A 200 11.68 41.65 21.28
N VAL A 201 11.70 42.21 22.49
CA VAL A 201 11.38 41.48 23.72
C VAL A 201 9.97 40.88 23.66
N GLY A 202 8.97 41.69 23.28
CA GLY A 202 7.59 41.20 23.16
C GLY A 202 7.44 40.12 22.09
N ALA A 203 8.02 40.33 20.90
CA ALA A 203 7.94 39.37 19.80
C ALA A 203 8.64 38.03 20.11
N MET A 204 9.71 38.03 20.91
CA MET A 204 10.38 36.80 21.37
C MET A 204 9.50 35.98 22.33
N VAL A 205 8.76 36.63 23.23
CA VAL A 205 7.81 35.92 24.12
C VAL A 205 6.65 35.35 23.33
N MET A 206 6.04 36.14 22.44
CA MET A 206 4.95 35.65 21.58
C MET A 206 5.40 34.51 20.66
N TYR A 207 6.65 34.56 20.18
CA TYR A 207 7.26 33.45 19.44
C TYR A 207 7.39 32.20 20.32
N HIS A 208 7.88 32.32 21.56
CA HIS A 208 8.02 31.18 22.47
C HIS A 208 6.67 30.50 22.75
N GLU A 209 5.63 31.29 23.03
CA GLU A 209 4.27 30.78 23.24
C GLU A 209 3.73 30.03 22.02
N ALA A 210 3.93 30.57 20.81
CA ALA A 210 3.54 29.90 19.57
C ALA A 210 4.40 28.65 19.30
N ALA A 211 5.72 28.73 19.52
CA ALA A 211 6.66 27.65 19.31
C ALA A 211 6.44 26.46 20.26
N LYS A 212 5.97 26.72 21.48
CA LYS A 212 5.56 25.69 22.45
C LYS A 212 4.47 24.77 21.91
N ILE A 213 3.60 25.28 21.03
CA ILE A 213 2.54 24.51 20.39
C ILE A 213 3.05 23.86 19.09
N VAL A 214 3.79 24.61 18.27
CA VAL A 214 4.22 24.17 16.93
C VAL A 214 5.33 23.12 16.98
N LYS A 215 6.33 23.26 17.86
CA LYS A 215 7.51 22.35 17.88
C LYS A 215 7.12 20.90 18.18
N PRO A 216 6.34 20.59 19.23
CA PRO A 216 5.96 19.20 19.49
C PRO A 216 5.15 18.59 18.35
N LYS A 217 4.28 19.39 17.70
CA LYS A 217 3.52 18.95 16.52
C LYS A 217 4.44 18.62 15.35
N MET A 218 5.44 19.47 15.06
CA MET A 218 6.41 19.24 13.99
C MET A 218 7.29 18.00 14.24
N ASP A 219 7.77 17.81 15.47
CA ASP A 219 8.55 16.62 15.84
C ASP A 219 7.71 15.34 15.74
N TYR A 220 6.47 15.39 16.22
CA TYR A 220 5.53 14.28 16.09
C TYR A 220 5.26 13.95 14.61
N LEU A 221 4.95 14.96 13.78
CA LEU A 221 4.72 14.79 12.34
C LEU A 221 5.94 14.21 11.63
N LYS A 222 7.15 14.63 11.97
CA LYS A 222 8.39 14.08 11.42
C LYS A 222 8.52 12.57 11.72
N ILE A 223 8.14 12.14 12.91
CA ILE A 223 8.14 10.72 13.27
C ILE A 223 7.05 9.97 12.51
N GLN A 224 5.83 10.52 12.43
CA GLN A 224 4.71 9.85 11.77
C GLN A 224 4.90 9.75 10.26
N THR A 225 5.37 10.81 9.60
CA THR A 225 5.73 10.80 8.17
C THR A 225 6.78 9.75 7.87
N ALA A 226 7.85 9.66 8.67
CA ALA A 226 8.86 8.61 8.53
C ALA A 226 8.27 7.19 8.71
N ARG A 227 7.35 7.00 9.65
CA ARG A 227 6.66 5.71 9.84
C ARG A 227 5.80 5.34 8.64
N VAL A 228 5.06 6.30 8.08
CA VAL A 228 4.25 6.06 6.88
C VAL A 228 5.12 5.77 5.66
N GLU A 229 6.25 6.45 5.49
CA GLU A 229 7.20 6.11 4.42
C GLU A 229 7.70 4.67 4.51
N VAL A 230 8.02 4.19 5.72
CA VAL A 230 8.41 2.79 5.94
C VAL A 230 7.25 1.85 5.62
N ALA A 231 6.04 2.14 6.11
CA ALA A 231 4.86 1.32 5.85
C ALA A 231 4.52 1.24 4.35
N LEU A 232 4.63 2.35 3.61
CA LEU A 232 4.42 2.39 2.17
C LEU A 232 5.46 1.58 1.40
N ARG A 233 6.73 1.55 1.85
CA ARG A 233 7.75 0.67 1.25
C ARG A 233 7.41 -0.80 1.48
N GLN A 234 7.03 -1.17 2.70
CA GLN A 234 6.59 -2.53 3.02
C GLN A 234 5.34 -2.93 2.22
N LEU A 235 4.42 -1.99 2.01
CA LEU A 235 3.24 -2.21 1.18
C LEU A 235 3.63 -2.50 -0.26
N ALA A 236 4.54 -1.72 -0.84
CA ALA A 236 5.02 -1.93 -2.20
C ALA A 236 5.70 -3.31 -2.37
N GLU A 237 6.53 -3.71 -1.41
CA GLU A 237 7.14 -5.05 -1.40
C GLU A 237 6.07 -6.15 -1.34
N ALA A 238 5.07 -6.02 -0.45
CA ALA A 238 4.00 -6.98 -0.31
C ALA A 238 3.08 -7.07 -1.54
N GLU A 239 2.80 -5.94 -2.21
CA GLU A 239 2.08 -5.87 -3.47
C GLU A 239 2.86 -6.53 -4.61
N GLU A 240 4.18 -6.37 -4.66
CA GLU A 240 5.03 -7.05 -5.64
C GLU A 240 5.00 -8.57 -5.44
N GLU A 241 5.17 -9.05 -4.22
CA GLU A 241 5.07 -10.48 -3.93
C GLU A 241 3.68 -11.05 -4.24
N LEU A 242 2.61 -10.27 -4.04
CA LEU A 242 1.26 -10.64 -4.45
C LEU A 242 1.16 -10.78 -5.97
N ALA A 243 1.71 -9.82 -6.72
CA ALA A 243 1.69 -9.84 -8.17
C ALA A 243 2.45 -11.07 -8.73
N GLN A 244 3.60 -11.41 -8.14
CA GLN A 244 4.35 -12.61 -8.49
C GLN A 244 3.53 -13.89 -8.22
N ALA A 245 2.90 -14.00 -7.05
CA ALA A 245 2.04 -15.15 -6.71
C ALA A 245 0.84 -15.28 -7.67
N GLN A 246 0.20 -14.16 -8.04
CA GLN A 246 -0.88 -14.15 -9.02
C GLN A 246 -0.42 -14.56 -10.42
N ALA A 247 0.80 -14.18 -10.82
CA ALA A 247 1.38 -14.59 -12.10
C ALA A 247 1.62 -16.11 -12.14
N ILE A 248 2.19 -16.68 -11.07
CA ILE A 248 2.38 -18.14 -10.95
C ILE A 248 1.03 -18.86 -11.01
N LEU A 249 0.02 -18.36 -10.29
CA LEU A 249 -1.31 -18.95 -10.30
C LEU A 249 -1.95 -18.93 -11.69
N ARG A 250 -1.79 -17.84 -12.44
CA ARG A 250 -2.27 -17.76 -13.84
C ARG A 250 -1.60 -18.81 -14.71
N GLU A 251 -0.29 -19.01 -14.57
CA GLU A 251 0.44 -20.01 -15.33
C GLU A 251 -0.03 -21.44 -15.00
N ILE A 252 -0.21 -21.76 -13.70
CA ILE A 252 -0.72 -23.08 -13.30
C ILE A 252 -2.16 -23.30 -13.81
N ASN A 253 -3.00 -22.26 -13.78
CA ASN A 253 -4.35 -22.34 -14.35
C ASN A 253 -4.33 -22.61 -15.86
N ASN A 254 -3.47 -21.92 -16.61
CA ASN A 254 -3.33 -22.16 -18.05
C ASN A 254 -2.89 -23.62 -18.32
N GLN A 255 -1.94 -24.14 -17.54
CA GLN A 255 -1.49 -25.54 -17.64
C GLN A 255 -2.62 -26.53 -17.31
N PHE A 256 -3.41 -26.22 -16.28
CA PHE A 256 -4.56 -27.02 -15.90
C PHE A 256 -5.64 -27.05 -16.98
N GLU A 257 -5.99 -25.89 -17.56
CA GLU A 257 -6.94 -25.78 -18.66
C GLU A 257 -6.48 -26.56 -19.90
N ALA A 258 -5.20 -26.46 -20.25
CA ALA A 258 -4.62 -27.22 -21.36
C ALA A 258 -4.64 -28.74 -21.08
N ALA A 259 -4.31 -29.16 -19.86
CA ALA A 259 -4.36 -30.58 -19.46
C ALA A 259 -5.80 -31.13 -19.50
N MET A 260 -6.78 -30.36 -19.01
CA MET A 260 -8.20 -30.71 -19.09
C MET A 260 -8.69 -30.81 -20.54
N ALA A 261 -8.28 -29.89 -21.41
CA ALA A 261 -8.61 -29.96 -22.84
C ALA A 261 -8.03 -31.23 -23.49
N SER A 262 -6.78 -31.58 -23.18
CA SER A 262 -6.17 -32.82 -23.69
C SER A 262 -6.85 -34.08 -23.15
N LYS A 263 -7.19 -34.11 -21.86
CA LYS A 263 -7.94 -35.20 -21.23
C LYS A 263 -9.28 -35.42 -21.91
N THR A 264 -10.07 -34.37 -22.08
CA THR A 264 -11.39 -34.46 -22.72
C THR A 264 -11.30 -34.95 -24.17
N GLU A 265 -10.27 -34.55 -24.90
CA GLU A 265 -10.03 -35.07 -26.25
C GLU A 265 -9.69 -36.58 -26.25
N LEU A 266 -8.83 -37.03 -25.32
CA LEU A 266 -8.48 -38.44 -25.16
C LEU A 266 -9.70 -39.29 -24.77
N GLU A 267 -10.55 -38.80 -23.87
CA GLU A 267 -11.80 -39.45 -23.49
C GLU A 267 -12.72 -39.64 -24.70
N GLN A 268 -12.89 -38.59 -25.51
CA GLN A 268 -13.71 -38.66 -26.72
C GLN A 268 -13.17 -39.67 -27.73
N ARG A 269 -11.84 -39.71 -27.94
CA ARG A 269 -11.20 -40.70 -28.83
C ARG A 269 -11.39 -42.13 -28.30
N ALA A 270 -11.15 -42.37 -27.02
CA ALA A 270 -11.32 -43.69 -26.40
C ALA A 270 -12.78 -44.16 -26.50
N LEU A 271 -13.75 -43.28 -26.23
CA LEU A 271 -15.18 -43.55 -26.41
C LEU A 271 -15.53 -43.91 -27.85
N ALA A 272 -14.99 -43.19 -28.83
CA ALA A 272 -15.21 -43.48 -30.25
C ALA A 272 -14.62 -44.85 -30.66
N THR A 273 -13.41 -45.18 -30.21
CA THR A 273 -12.77 -46.48 -30.44
C THR A 273 -13.57 -47.62 -29.79
N ARG A 274 -14.05 -47.41 -28.56
CA ARG A 274 -14.88 -48.38 -27.84
C ARG A 274 -16.18 -48.65 -28.58
N ARG A 275 -16.90 -47.62 -29.00
CA ARG A 275 -18.13 -47.74 -29.81
C ARG A 275 -17.89 -48.54 -31.09
N LYS A 276 -16.81 -48.27 -31.81
CA LYS A 276 -16.42 -49.02 -33.02
C LYS A 276 -16.12 -50.48 -32.70
N MET A 277 -15.41 -50.76 -31.60
CA MET A 277 -15.13 -52.14 -31.17
C MET A 277 -16.41 -52.89 -30.81
N ASP A 278 -17.33 -52.26 -30.07
CA ASP A 278 -18.60 -52.89 -29.67
C ASP A 278 -19.46 -53.20 -30.90
N GLN A 279 -19.52 -52.30 -31.88
CA GLN A 279 -20.18 -52.56 -33.16
C GLN A 279 -19.53 -53.72 -33.93
N ALA A 280 -18.20 -53.76 -34.01
CA ALA A 280 -17.48 -54.85 -34.68
C ALA A 280 -17.71 -56.20 -33.98
N ASN A 281 -17.70 -56.24 -32.65
CA ASN A 281 -18.00 -57.46 -31.89
C ASN A 281 -19.44 -57.93 -32.12
N LYS A 282 -20.42 -57.01 -32.12
CA LYS A 282 -21.81 -57.33 -32.44
C LYS A 282 -21.94 -57.95 -33.83
N LEU A 283 -21.25 -57.38 -34.82
CA LEU A 283 -21.26 -57.90 -36.20
C LEU A 283 -20.59 -59.29 -36.28
N ILE A 284 -19.43 -59.48 -35.64
CA ILE A 284 -18.73 -60.77 -35.61
C ILE A 284 -19.61 -61.85 -34.97
N ASN A 285 -20.25 -61.54 -33.85
CA ASN A 285 -21.13 -62.48 -33.14
C ASN A 285 -22.39 -62.79 -33.97
N GLY A 286 -22.99 -61.78 -34.61
CA GLY A 286 -24.15 -61.97 -35.49
C GLY A 286 -23.83 -62.80 -36.74
N LEU A 287 -22.63 -62.60 -37.32
CA LEU A 287 -22.16 -63.35 -38.49
C LEU A 287 -21.50 -64.69 -38.13
N ALA A 288 -21.37 -65.06 -36.85
CA ALA A 288 -20.70 -66.30 -36.46
C ALA A 288 -21.41 -67.55 -36.99
N GLY A 289 -22.75 -67.56 -36.90
CA GLY A 289 -23.58 -68.63 -37.48
C GLY A 289 -23.53 -68.64 -39.01
N GLU A 290 -23.58 -67.46 -39.64
CA GLU A 290 -23.45 -67.31 -41.09
C GLU A 290 -22.09 -67.80 -41.61
N LYS A 291 -21.00 -67.48 -40.91
CA LYS A 291 -19.67 -67.99 -41.22
C LYS A 291 -19.63 -69.52 -41.16
N ALA A 292 -20.20 -70.12 -40.12
CA ALA A 292 -20.27 -71.59 -40.00
C ALA A 292 -21.05 -72.19 -41.17
N ARG A 293 -22.24 -71.63 -41.47
CA ARG A 293 -23.07 -72.05 -42.61
C ARG A 293 -22.34 -71.93 -43.94
N TRP A 294 -21.74 -70.78 -44.25
CA TRP A 294 -20.99 -70.59 -45.50
C TRP A 294 -19.77 -71.51 -45.61
N THR A 295 -19.12 -71.81 -44.48
CA THR A 295 -18.00 -72.75 -44.45
C THR A 295 -18.48 -74.17 -44.77
N GLU A 296 -19.60 -74.59 -44.15
CA GLU A 296 -20.23 -75.88 -44.43
C GLU A 296 -20.74 -75.98 -45.88
N ASP A 297 -21.44 -74.97 -46.38
CA ASP A 297 -21.90 -74.90 -47.77
C ASP A 297 -20.72 -74.97 -48.75
N SER A 298 -19.62 -74.24 -48.46
CA SER A 298 -18.40 -74.28 -49.26
C SER A 298 -17.79 -75.69 -49.33
N ASN A 299 -17.74 -76.39 -48.20
CA ASN A 299 -17.24 -77.77 -48.14
C ASN A 299 -18.17 -78.74 -48.89
N ASN A 300 -19.48 -78.55 -48.78
CA ASN A 300 -20.49 -79.39 -49.42
C ASN A 300 -20.64 -79.10 -50.93
N PHE A 301 -20.21 -77.94 -51.44
CA PHE A 301 -20.34 -77.59 -52.86
C PHE A 301 -19.62 -78.56 -53.79
N ALA A 302 -18.46 -79.08 -53.38
CA ALA A 302 -17.73 -80.06 -54.20
C ALA A 302 -18.54 -81.35 -54.39
N GLU A 303 -19.21 -81.81 -53.33
CA GLU A 303 -20.04 -83.01 -53.36
C GLU A 303 -21.37 -82.78 -54.08
N ARG A 304 -22.06 -81.66 -53.81
CA ARG A 304 -23.27 -81.26 -54.55
C ARG A 304 -23.00 -81.18 -56.05
N ARG A 305 -21.86 -80.63 -56.47
CA ARG A 305 -21.47 -80.56 -57.89
C ARG A 305 -21.34 -81.94 -58.53
N LYS A 306 -20.83 -82.94 -57.81
CA LYS A 306 -20.76 -84.32 -58.30
C LYS A 306 -22.13 -84.96 -58.44
N ARG A 307 -23.02 -84.76 -57.45
CA ARG A 307 -24.38 -85.34 -57.44
C ARG A 307 -25.36 -84.64 -58.40
N LEU A 308 -25.08 -83.39 -58.75
CA LEU A 308 -25.95 -82.51 -59.56
C LEU A 308 -26.42 -83.16 -60.87
N VAL A 309 -25.53 -83.85 -61.60
CA VAL A 309 -25.90 -84.48 -62.88
C VAL A 309 -26.97 -85.55 -62.69
N GLY A 310 -26.85 -86.36 -61.63
CA GLY A 310 -27.84 -87.38 -61.27
C GLY A 310 -29.15 -86.75 -60.80
N ASP A 311 -29.07 -85.76 -59.92
CA ASP A 311 -30.24 -85.06 -59.39
C ASP A 311 -31.07 -84.38 -60.51
N VAL A 312 -30.39 -83.71 -61.46
CA VAL A 312 -31.04 -83.07 -62.61
C VAL A 312 -31.67 -84.10 -63.54
N THR A 313 -31.02 -85.24 -63.74
CA THR A 313 -31.54 -86.32 -64.61
C THR A 313 -32.76 -86.99 -64.00
N LEU A 314 -32.73 -87.29 -62.69
CA LEU A 314 -33.89 -87.81 -61.95
C LEU A 314 -35.05 -86.82 -61.96
N ALA A 315 -34.79 -85.52 -61.76
CA ALA A 315 -35.80 -84.48 -61.83
C ALA A 315 -36.41 -84.38 -63.24
N ALA A 316 -35.59 -84.41 -64.30
CA ALA A 316 -36.04 -84.38 -65.68
C ALA A 316 -36.89 -85.62 -66.03
N ALA A 317 -36.43 -86.82 -65.66
CA ALA A 317 -37.16 -88.06 -65.87
C ALA A 317 -38.52 -88.06 -65.14
N PHE A 318 -38.57 -87.55 -63.92
CA PHE A 318 -39.81 -87.43 -63.16
C PHE A 318 -40.80 -86.47 -63.85
N VAL A 319 -40.35 -85.30 -64.29
CA VAL A 319 -41.20 -84.32 -65.00
C VAL A 319 -41.69 -84.88 -66.33
N SER A 320 -40.82 -85.55 -67.10
CA SER A 320 -41.17 -86.05 -68.44
C SER A 320 -42.09 -87.27 -68.42
N TYR A 321 -41.90 -88.20 -67.48
CA TYR A 321 -42.57 -89.52 -67.53
C TYR A 321 -43.58 -89.76 -66.41
N CYS A 322 -43.46 -89.07 -65.26
CA CYS A 322 -44.30 -89.39 -64.10
C CYS A 322 -45.64 -88.64 -64.06
N GLY A 323 -45.89 -87.72 -65.00
CA GLY A 323 -47.09 -86.89 -65.08
C GLY A 323 -48.44 -87.63 -65.10
N PRO A 324 -48.59 -88.78 -65.79
CA PRO A 324 -49.88 -89.50 -65.83
C PRO A 324 -50.23 -90.30 -64.55
N PHE A 325 -49.28 -90.54 -63.65
CA PHE A 325 -49.49 -91.41 -62.48
C PHE A 325 -50.05 -90.68 -61.25
N ASN A 326 -50.64 -91.43 -60.32
CA ASN A 326 -51.15 -90.90 -59.05
C ASN A 326 -50.02 -90.70 -58.01
N ALA A 327 -50.34 -90.03 -56.89
CA ALA A 327 -49.35 -89.62 -55.89
C ALA A 327 -48.59 -90.81 -55.25
N GLU A 328 -49.28 -91.91 -54.97
CA GLU A 328 -48.67 -93.12 -54.39
C GLU A 328 -47.65 -93.74 -55.35
N TYR A 329 -48.03 -93.90 -56.62
CA TYR A 329 -47.16 -94.52 -57.62
C TYR A 329 -45.96 -93.64 -57.97
N ARG A 330 -46.16 -92.32 -58.09
CA ARG A 330 -45.05 -91.36 -58.24
C ARG A 330 -44.06 -91.41 -57.08
N THR A 331 -44.55 -91.61 -55.85
CA THR A 331 -43.69 -91.73 -54.67
C THR A 331 -42.87 -93.01 -54.68
N LYS A 332 -43.43 -94.11 -55.21
CA LYS A 332 -42.72 -95.38 -55.38
C LYS A 332 -41.61 -95.26 -56.42
N LEU A 333 -41.91 -94.69 -57.60
CA LEU A 333 -40.94 -94.48 -58.68
C LEU A 333 -39.76 -93.55 -58.31
N ARG A 334 -39.92 -92.68 -57.31
CA ARG A 334 -38.86 -91.79 -56.83
C ARG A 334 -37.90 -92.46 -55.84
N LYS A 335 -38.32 -93.56 -55.20
CA LYS A 335 -37.55 -94.25 -54.14
C LYS A 335 -36.71 -95.41 -54.65
N GLU A 336 -37.05 -95.97 -55.81
CA GLU A 336 -36.31 -97.03 -56.52
C GLU A 336 -35.28 -96.40 -57.47
#